data_AF-A0AAD6ABH7-F1
#
_entry.id   AF-A0AAD6ABH7-F1
#
_cell.length_a   1.000
_cell.length_b   1.000
_cell.length_c   1.000
_cell.angle_alpha   90.00
_cell.angle_beta   90.00
_cell.angle_gamma   90.00
#
_symmetry.space_group_name_H-M   'P 1'
#
loop_
_entity.id
_entity.type
_entity.pdbx_description
1 polymer ?
#
loop_
_entity_poly.entity_id
_entity_poly.type
_entity_poly.pdbx_seq_one_letter_code
_entity_poly.pdbx_strand_id
1 'polypeptide(L)'
;MQGNNTHLPHLADKIQSFTRKLDMWGRRLERGDIDSFENLKAFIETNELQNTAFPCMRDHISALKVSFQKYFSVDDSAKYDWIRDPFVATPPTTFSTAEEEQYIEMTSDSTMRLLFKSKTMAGFWVGVEKEYSLI
;
A
#
# COMPACT_ATOMS: atom_id res chain seq x y z
N MET A 1 -18.68 5.26 -2.14
CA MET A 1 -18.04 6.51 -2.59
C MET A 1 -16.55 6.26 -2.72
N GLN A 2 -16.08 5.98 -3.94
CA GLN A 2 -14.65 5.82 -4.23
C GLN A 2 -14.07 7.23 -4.28
N GLY A 3 -13.22 7.61 -3.32
CA GLY A 3 -12.63 8.96 -3.27
C GLY A 3 -11.79 9.23 -4.52
N ASN A 4 -11.89 10.46 -5.04
CA ASN A 4 -11.38 10.98 -6.31
C ASN A 4 -9.89 10.78 -6.65
N ASN A 5 -9.09 10.03 -5.87
CA ASN A 5 -7.65 9.84 -6.09
C ASN A 5 -7.12 8.49 -5.56
N THR A 6 -7.94 7.43 -5.64
CA THR A 6 -7.51 6.10 -5.17
C THR A 6 -6.82 5.35 -6.32
N HIS A 7 -5.53 5.63 -6.53
CA HIS A 7 -4.70 4.87 -7.47
C HIS A 7 -4.23 3.56 -6.83
N LEU A 8 -4.03 2.53 -7.65
CA LEU A 8 -3.52 1.21 -7.24
C LEU A 8 -2.28 1.29 -6.32
N PRO A 9 -1.27 2.17 -6.55
CA PRO A 9 -0.12 2.31 -5.64
C PRO A 9 -0.52 2.79 -4.24
N HIS A 10 -1.39 3.81 -4.15
CA HIS A 10 -1.87 4.31 -2.85
C HIS A 10 -2.71 3.27 -2.10
N LEU A 11 -3.46 2.44 -2.83
CA LEU A 11 -4.18 1.32 -2.23
C LEU A 11 -3.20 0.30 -1.65
N ALA A 12 -2.16 -0.07 -2.40
CA ALA A 12 -1.10 -0.96 -1.93
C ALA A 12 -0.43 -0.41 -0.67
N ASP A 13 -0.11 0.88 -0.61
CA ASP A 13 0.49 1.53 0.57
C ASP A 13 -0.44 1.48 1.80
N LYS A 14 -1.73 1.73 1.60
CA LYS A 14 -2.72 1.65 2.68
C LYS A 14 -2.87 0.23 3.22
N ILE A 15 -2.90 -0.76 2.35
CA ILE A 15 -2.99 -2.17 2.75
C ILE A 15 -1.71 -2.57 3.48
N GLN A 16 -0.53 -2.21 2.96
CA GLN A 16 0.75 -2.47 3.61
C GLN A 16 0.85 -1.81 4.99
N SER A 17 0.42 -0.55 5.10
CA SER A 17 0.35 0.18 6.37
C SER A 17 -0.56 -0.53 7.37
N PHE A 18 -1.73 -1.01 6.93
CA PHE A 18 -2.65 -1.75 7.78
C PHE A 18 -2.06 -3.09 8.23
N THR A 19 -1.46 -3.87 7.32
CA THR A 19 -0.78 -5.14 7.66
C THR A 19 0.33 -4.92 8.69
N ARG A 20 1.12 -3.84 8.56
CA ARG A 20 2.15 -3.48 9.56
C ARG A 20 1.55 -3.09 10.92
N LYS A 21 0.35 -2.50 10.94
CA LYS A 21 -0.38 -2.23 12.19
C LYS A 21 -0.86 -3.53 12.84
N LEU A 22 -1.35 -4.51 12.06
CA LEU A 22 -1.70 -5.84 12.58
C LEU A 22 -0.50 -6.49 13.28
N ASP A 23 0.70 -6.43 12.68
CA ASP A 23 1.94 -6.94 13.29
C ASP A 23 2.33 -6.19 14.58
N MET A 24 2.15 -4.88 14.60
CA MET A 24 2.37 -4.08 15.80
C MET A 24 1.38 -4.46 16.91
N TRP A 25 0.09 -4.59 16.60
CA TRP A 25 -0.96 -4.94 17.56
C TRP A 25 -0.78 -6.36 18.10
N GLY A 26 -0.38 -7.33 17.27
CA GLY A 26 -0.02 -8.67 17.72
C GLY A 26 1.08 -8.66 18.78
N ARG A 27 2.19 -7.94 18.52
CA ARG A 27 3.30 -7.79 19.49
C ARG A 27 2.90 -7.05 20.77
N ARG A 28 1.95 -6.11 20.71
CA ARG A 28 1.43 -5.41 21.90
C ARG A 28 0.54 -6.32 22.73
N LEU A 29 -0.33 -7.11 22.10
CA LEU A 29 -1.16 -8.11 22.77
C LEU A 29 -0.37 -9.18 23.52
N GLU A 30 0.80 -9.56 23.01
CA GLU A 30 1.74 -10.47 23.71
C GLU A 30 2.23 -9.88 25.04
N ARG A 31 2.27 -8.54 25.15
CA ARG A 31 2.66 -7.80 26.36
C ARG A 31 1.45 -7.40 27.22
N GLY A 32 0.25 -7.79 26.82
CA GLY A 32 -1.00 -7.37 27.47
C GLY A 32 -1.41 -5.92 27.19
N ASP A 33 -0.80 -5.27 26.19
CA ASP A 33 -1.14 -3.90 25.77
C ASP A 33 -2.23 -3.94 24.69
N ILE A 34 -3.37 -3.29 24.99
CA ILE A 34 -4.52 -3.12 24.09
C ILE A 34 -4.91 -1.66 23.90
N ASP A 35 -4.00 -0.71 24.16
CA ASP A 35 -4.26 0.73 24.07
C ASP A 35 -4.67 1.19 22.67
N SER A 36 -4.34 0.39 21.65
CA SER A 36 -4.79 0.64 20.27
C SER A 36 -6.31 0.47 20.07
N PHE A 37 -7.03 -0.09 21.05
CA PHE A 37 -8.46 -0.37 20.99
C PHE A 37 -9.18 0.20 22.21
N GLU A 38 -9.22 1.53 22.35
CA GLU A 38 -9.72 2.25 23.54
C GLU A 38 -11.08 1.74 24.06
N ASN A 39 -12.08 1.61 23.19
CA ASN A 39 -13.40 1.12 23.57
C ASN A 39 -13.37 -0.33 24.05
N LEU A 40 -12.60 -1.18 23.37
CA LEU A 40 -12.46 -2.59 23.73
C LEU A 40 -11.68 -2.74 25.04
N LYS A 41 -10.66 -1.91 25.26
CA LYS A 41 -9.91 -1.83 26.51
C LYS A 41 -10.82 -1.48 27.67
N ALA A 42 -11.57 -0.38 27.55
CA ALA A 42 -12.52 0.03 28.58
C ALA A 42 -13.53 -1.10 28.89
N PHE A 43 -14.03 -1.79 27.87
CA PHE A 43 -14.94 -2.92 28.03
C PHE A 43 -14.29 -4.12 28.74
N ILE A 44 -13.09 -4.53 28.32
CA ILE A 44 -12.36 -5.66 28.92
C ILE A 44 -12.01 -5.38 30.38
N GLU A 45 -11.55 -4.16 30.69
CA GLU A 45 -11.18 -3.75 32.04
C GLU A 45 -12.42 -3.69 32.96
N THR A 46 -13.53 -3.14 32.48
CA THR A 46 -14.79 -3.04 33.25
C THR A 46 -15.37 -4.41 33.60
N ASN A 47 -15.17 -5.41 32.72
CA ASN A 47 -15.79 -6.73 32.87
C ASN A 47 -14.78 -7.83 33.27
N GLU A 48 -13.52 -7.47 33.54
CA GLU A 48 -12.44 -8.41 33.92
C GLU A 48 -12.26 -9.60 32.92
N LEU A 49 -12.35 -9.31 31.62
CA LEU A 49 -12.39 -10.34 30.55
C LEU A 49 -11.03 -10.64 29.90
N GLN A 50 -9.90 -10.23 30.49
CA GLN A 50 -8.57 -10.30 29.86
C GLN A 50 -8.22 -11.73 29.41
N ASN A 51 -8.51 -12.71 30.26
CA ASN A 51 -8.20 -14.13 30.02
C ASN A 51 -8.97 -14.73 28.84
N THR A 52 -10.15 -14.20 28.52
CA THR A 52 -10.97 -14.65 27.39
C THR A 52 -10.70 -13.81 26.14
N ALA A 53 -10.60 -12.49 26.29
CA ALA A 53 -10.50 -11.57 25.16
C ALA A 53 -9.12 -11.63 24.48
N PHE A 54 -8.02 -11.74 25.25
CA PHE A 54 -6.69 -11.67 24.67
C PHE A 54 -6.40 -12.84 23.70
N PRO A 55 -6.70 -14.12 24.03
CA PRO A 55 -6.59 -15.21 23.06
C PRO A 55 -7.42 -14.96 21.79
N CYS A 56 -8.69 -14.58 21.93
CA CYS A 56 -9.56 -14.30 20.78
C CYS A 56 -9.02 -13.18 19.89
N MET A 57 -8.46 -12.11 20.48
CA MET A 57 -7.85 -11.01 19.73
C MET A 57 -6.60 -11.46 18.96
N ARG A 58 -5.74 -12.28 19.57
CA ARG A 58 -4.55 -12.81 18.89
C ARG A 58 -4.94 -13.66 17.68
N ASP A 59 -5.89 -14.57 17.86
CA ASP A 59 -6.39 -15.42 16.79
C ASP A 59 -7.01 -14.58 15.67
N HIS A 60 -7.80 -13.56 16.04
CA HIS A 60 -8.42 -12.67 15.08
C HIS A 60 -7.40 -11.84 14.28
N ILE A 61 -6.41 -11.23 14.94
CA ILE A 61 -5.37 -10.44 14.27
C ILE A 61 -4.53 -11.33 13.34
N SER A 62 -4.20 -12.54 13.78
CA SER A 62 -3.48 -13.52 12.96
C SER A 62 -4.28 -13.90 11.71
N ALA A 63 -5.55 -14.26 11.87
CA ALA A 63 -6.45 -14.60 10.76
C ALA A 63 -6.68 -13.43 9.80
N LEU A 64 -6.81 -12.22 10.36
CA LEU A 64 -6.98 -11.00 9.57
C LEU A 64 -5.73 -10.70 8.74
N LYS A 65 -4.53 -10.85 9.31
CA LYS A 65 -3.26 -10.72 8.59
C LYS A 65 -3.18 -11.70 7.42
N VAL A 66 -3.45 -12.98 7.67
CA VAL A 66 -3.47 -14.02 6.63
C VAL A 66 -4.47 -13.68 5.53
N SER A 67 -5.65 -13.19 5.90
CA SER A 67 -6.67 -12.79 4.92
C SER A 67 -6.18 -11.61 4.07
N PHE A 68 -5.59 -10.60 4.69
CA PHE A 68 -5.06 -9.45 3.96
C PHE A 68 -3.93 -9.84 3.00
N GLN A 69 -3.02 -10.71 3.42
CA GLN A 69 -1.96 -11.24 2.54
C GLN A 69 -2.52 -12.11 1.40
N LYS A 70 -3.61 -12.85 1.65
CA LYS A 70 -4.25 -13.70 0.64
C LYS A 70 -4.99 -12.88 -0.42
N TYR A 71 -5.76 -11.87 -0.01
CA TYR A 71 -6.62 -11.10 -0.92
C TYR A 71 -5.91 -9.92 -1.57
N PHE A 72 -4.86 -9.42 -0.94
CA PHE A 72 -4.05 -8.36 -1.46
C PHE A 72 -2.62 -8.89 -1.54
N SER A 73 -2.10 -9.07 -2.75
CA SER A 73 -0.69 -9.42 -2.98
C SER A 73 0.19 -8.21 -2.64
N VAL A 74 0.28 -7.87 -1.35
CA VAL A 74 1.02 -6.71 -0.84
C VAL A 74 2.53 -6.93 -0.89
N ASP A 75 2.96 -8.18 -1.07
CA ASP A 75 4.37 -8.58 -1.04
C ASP A 75 5.20 -7.91 -2.15
N ASP A 76 4.55 -7.33 -3.16
CA ASP A 76 5.23 -6.60 -4.21
C ASP A 76 4.69 -5.17 -4.34
N SER A 77 4.75 -4.40 -3.25
CA SER A 77 4.56 -2.95 -3.36
C SER A 77 5.51 -2.33 -4.38
N ALA A 78 6.69 -2.92 -4.58
CA ALA A 78 7.72 -2.47 -5.51
C ALA A 78 7.28 -2.58 -6.98
N LYS A 79 6.35 -3.49 -7.29
CA LYS A 79 5.66 -3.57 -8.59
C LYS A 79 5.09 -2.24 -9.08
N TYR A 80 4.76 -1.34 -8.16
CA TYR A 80 4.18 -0.04 -8.48
C TYR A 80 5.19 1.12 -8.43
N ASP A 81 6.47 0.85 -8.16
CA ASP A 81 7.48 1.91 -8.00
C ASP A 81 7.70 2.69 -9.30
N TRP A 82 7.65 2.03 -10.45
CA TRP A 82 7.68 2.69 -11.76
C TRP A 82 6.51 3.66 -11.98
N ILE A 83 5.37 3.46 -11.29
CA ILE A 83 4.23 4.40 -11.31
C ILE A 83 4.44 5.53 -10.31
N ARG A 84 5.02 5.22 -9.13
CA ARG A 84 5.23 6.17 -8.03
C ARG A 84 6.39 7.13 -8.27
N ASP A 85 7.48 6.67 -8.86
CA ASP A 85 8.66 7.46 -9.21
C ASP A 85 9.35 6.87 -10.45
N PRO A 86 8.78 7.11 -11.65
CA PRO A 86 9.30 6.52 -12.89
C PRO A 86 10.75 6.91 -13.19
N PHE A 87 11.22 8.03 -12.65
CA PHE A 87 12.54 8.58 -12.97
C PHE A 87 13.69 7.97 -12.18
N VAL A 88 13.39 7.10 -11.20
CA VAL A 88 14.38 6.39 -10.38
C VAL A 88 14.12 4.89 -10.32
N ALA A 89 12.88 4.46 -10.57
CA ALA A 89 12.49 3.06 -10.54
C ALA A 89 12.93 2.30 -11.80
N THR A 90 13.20 1.01 -11.64
CA THR A 90 13.41 0.09 -12.75
C THR A 90 12.10 -0.18 -13.50
N PRO A 91 12.14 -0.34 -14.84
CA PRO A 91 10.96 -0.73 -15.59
C PRO A 91 10.43 -2.10 -15.13
N PRO A 92 9.12 -2.36 -15.24
CA PRO A 92 8.55 -3.66 -14.97
C PRO A 92 9.15 -4.75 -15.87
N THR A 93 9.43 -5.91 -15.31
CA THR A 93 9.90 -7.09 -16.08
C THR A 93 8.85 -7.63 -17.06
N THR A 94 7.60 -7.18 -16.94
CA THR A 94 6.50 -7.53 -17.84
C THR A 94 6.43 -6.66 -19.09
N PHE A 95 7.23 -5.59 -19.19
CA PHE A 95 7.27 -4.76 -20.38
C PHE A 95 7.83 -5.55 -21.56
N SER A 96 7.20 -5.38 -22.71
CA SER A 96 7.78 -5.68 -24.02
C SER A 96 8.92 -4.72 -24.34
N THR A 97 9.73 -5.07 -25.33
CA THR A 97 10.84 -4.22 -25.77
C THR A 97 10.37 -2.81 -26.17
N ALA A 98 9.25 -2.69 -26.87
CA ALA A 98 8.72 -1.40 -27.29
C ALA A 98 8.22 -0.54 -26.12
N GLU A 99 7.63 -1.16 -25.09
CA GLU A 99 7.21 -0.48 -23.86
C GLU A 99 8.44 0.01 -23.07
N GLU A 100 9.49 -0.82 -22.99
CA GLU A 100 10.74 -0.45 -22.32
C GLU A 100 11.47 0.70 -23.04
N GLU A 101 11.50 0.69 -24.37
CA GLU A 101 12.04 1.79 -25.17
C GLU A 101 11.29 3.11 -24.90
N GLN A 102 9.95 3.11 -24.95
CA GLN A 102 9.15 4.32 -24.64
C GLN A 102 9.33 4.78 -23.19
N TYR A 103 9.45 3.84 -22.24
CA TYR A 103 9.72 4.17 -20.85
C TYR A 103 11.09 4.84 -20.68
N ILE A 104 12.13 4.34 -21.37
CA ILE A 104 13.47 4.94 -21.36
C ILE A 104 13.44 6.36 -21.95
N GLU A 105 12.75 6.56 -23.07
CA GLU A 105 12.60 7.89 -23.69
C GLU A 105 11.90 8.87 -22.74
N MET A 106 10.75 8.46 -22.19
CA MET A 106 9.95 9.27 -21.27
C MET A 106 10.71 9.64 -19.99
N THR A 107 11.44 8.69 -19.40
CA THR A 107 12.20 8.92 -18.15
C THR A 107 13.50 9.70 -18.37
N SER A 108 14.00 9.73 -19.60
CA SER A 108 15.14 10.55 -20.01
C SER A 108 14.76 12.01 -20.32
N ASP A 109 13.48 12.29 -20.59
CA ASP A 109 13.00 13.64 -20.85
C ASP A 109 12.94 14.51 -19.57
N SER A 110 13.79 15.54 -19.53
CA SER A 110 13.82 16.53 -18.45
C SER A 110 12.51 17.31 -18.31
N THR A 111 11.77 17.52 -19.39
CA THR A 111 10.45 18.17 -19.41
C THR A 111 9.43 17.29 -18.70
N MET A 112 9.41 15.99 -19.01
CA MET A 112 8.56 15.02 -18.31
C MET A 112 8.88 14.97 -16.81
N ARG A 113 10.17 15.02 -16.44
CA ARG A 113 10.60 15.09 -15.02
C ARG A 113 10.09 16.34 -14.31
N LEU A 114 10.08 17.49 -14.97
CA LEU A 114 9.52 18.72 -14.41
C LEU A 114 7.99 18.65 -14.31
N LEU A 115 7.33 18.11 -15.34
CA LEU A 115 5.88 17.93 -15.35
C LEU A 115 5.41 17.01 -14.22
N PHE A 116 6.13 15.91 -13.98
CA PHE A 116 5.84 14.98 -12.88
C PHE A 116 5.81 15.68 -11.52
N LYS A 117 6.77 16.57 -11.25
CA LYS A 117 6.82 17.35 -10.01
C LYS A 117 5.71 18.40 -9.88
N SER A 118 5.12 18.83 -11.00
CA SER A 118 4.11 19.88 -11.06
C SER A 118 2.67 19.38 -11.09
N LYS A 119 2.46 18.08 -11.36
CA LYS A 119 1.14 17.46 -11.54
C LYS A 119 0.86 16.44 -10.43
N THR A 120 -0.41 16.08 -10.29
CA THR A 120 -0.77 14.86 -9.55
C THR A 120 -0.29 13.64 -10.33
N MET A 121 -0.01 12.52 -9.63
CA MET A 121 0.39 11.26 -10.27
C MET A 121 -0.61 10.86 -11.37
N ALA A 122 -1.92 10.93 -11.11
CA ALA A 122 -2.96 10.69 -12.11
C ALA A 122 -2.82 11.59 -13.35
N GLY A 123 -2.69 12.90 -13.13
CA GLY A 123 -2.66 13.89 -14.19
C GLY A 123 -1.36 13.83 -15.01
N PHE A 124 -0.27 13.34 -14.41
CA PHE A 124 0.96 13.03 -15.12
C PHE A 124 0.75 11.84 -16.08
N TRP A 125 0.31 10.69 -15.58
CA TRP A 125 0.14 9.48 -16.38
C TRP A 125 -0.89 9.63 -17.51
N VAL A 126 -2.00 10.35 -17.27
CA VAL A 126 -2.97 10.73 -18.33
C VAL A 126 -2.35 11.63 -19.41
N GLY A 127 -1.31 12.39 -19.07
CA GLY A 127 -0.54 13.16 -20.03
C GLY A 127 0.43 12.29 -20.84
N VAL A 128 1.13 11.37 -20.17
CA VAL A 128 2.09 10.45 -20.76
C VAL A 128 1.44 9.57 -21.83
N GLU A 129 0.23 9.04 -21.58
CA GLU A 129 -0.53 8.20 -22.52
C GLU A 129 -0.68 8.84 -23.92
N LYS A 130 -0.69 10.19 -24.01
CA LYS A 130 -0.83 10.90 -25.28
C LYS A 130 0.43 10.90 -26.13
N GLU A 131 1.60 10.86 -25.50
CA GLU A 131 2.90 10.97 -26.16
C GLU A 131 3.61 9.60 -26.23
N TYR A 132 3.37 8.74 -25.23
CA TYR A 132 3.93 7.41 -25.07
C TYR A 132 2.80 6.41 -24.82
N SER A 133 2.04 6.10 -25.88
CA SER A 133 0.79 5.33 -25.75
C SER A 133 0.96 3.84 -25.47
N LEU A 134 2.20 3.34 -25.41
CA LEU A 134 2.47 1.94 -25.08
C LEU A 134 2.64 1.72 -23.57
N ILE A 135 2.90 2.77 -22.79
CA ILE A 135 3.17 2.72 -21.34
C ILE A 135 2.04 3.30 -20.47
#